data_AF-A0A8G1ZCG3-F1
#
_entry.id   AF-A0A8G1ZCG3-F1
#
_cell.length_a   1.000
_cell.length_b   1.000
_cell.length_c   1.000
_cell.angle_alpha   90.00
_cell.angle_beta   90.00
_cell.angle_gamma   90.00
#
_symmetry.space_group_name_H-M   'P 1'
#
loop_
_entity.id
_entity.type
_entity.pdbx_description
1 polymer ?
#
loop_
_entity_poly.entity_id
_entity_poly.type
_entity_poly.pdbx_seq_one_letter_code
_entity_poly.pdbx_strand_id
1 'polypeptide(L)'
;MTIRLTWKRVMSAGLLLAGAGLLFAWSGLMQVSASSGHWRVTDWFLHWAMRNSVRTYAAVQAPRDVTTDAGLVSAAGHFRQACQVCHGAPGVRPSPVMQAATPSAPDLARTADEWSDRELFWIIRHGVKFTAMPAWPAADRNDEVRRMVAFVRLLPRMTAAQYRTLTQVDEETAVADVRPGLLSTCATCHGADGRGRGQPDIPVIAGQKPGYLLAALRDYADGSRSGAVMQAAAAALTIREMKALADHYAALPGLSEKALSDRSLPGTGIASRQLPACLSCHAPGKAAPILTGQKPEYVAARLRQWQGEPTIIDARKSSATMAVIARRIPTEEIDGLSSTFRAAGDAPTAR
;
A
#
# COMPACT_ATOMS: atom_id res chain seq x y z
N MET A 1 -33.10 -53.89 -10.02
CA MET A 1 -33.84 -52.78 -9.37
C MET A 1 -33.44 -51.47 -10.05
N THR A 2 -34.23 -51.00 -11.02
CA THR A 2 -33.94 -49.77 -11.77
C THR A 2 -34.49 -48.56 -11.02
N ILE A 3 -33.62 -47.79 -10.37
CA ILE A 3 -34.02 -46.56 -9.68
C ILE A 3 -34.37 -45.51 -10.75
N ARG A 4 -35.68 -45.26 -10.96
CA ARG A 4 -36.14 -44.13 -11.78
C ARG A 4 -35.90 -42.83 -11.00
N LEU A 5 -34.92 -42.03 -11.43
CA LEU A 5 -34.70 -40.66 -10.96
C LEU A 5 -35.85 -39.78 -11.48
N THR A 6 -36.72 -39.32 -10.60
CA THR A 6 -37.75 -38.32 -10.92
C THR A 6 -37.34 -36.97 -10.33
N TRP A 7 -37.73 -35.87 -10.96
CA TRP A 7 -37.32 -34.53 -10.51
C TRP A 7 -37.79 -34.24 -9.07
N LYS A 8 -38.99 -34.73 -8.70
CA LYS A 8 -39.49 -34.71 -7.33
C LYS A 8 -38.54 -35.40 -6.34
N ARG A 9 -38.04 -36.60 -6.68
CA ARG A 9 -37.11 -37.34 -5.81
C ARG A 9 -35.77 -36.62 -5.64
N VAL A 10 -35.27 -35.99 -6.70
CA VAL A 10 -34.03 -35.21 -6.62
C VAL A 10 -34.22 -33.95 -5.77
N MET A 11 -35.33 -33.23 -5.93
CA MET A 11 -35.65 -32.07 -5.10
C MET A 11 -35.83 -32.45 -3.62
N SER A 12 -36.59 -33.52 -3.33
CA SER A 12 -36.76 -34.01 -1.96
C SER A 12 -35.43 -34.44 -1.34
N ALA A 13 -34.58 -35.14 -2.08
CA ALA A 13 -33.24 -35.51 -1.62
C ALA A 13 -32.37 -34.27 -1.34
N GLY A 14 -32.42 -33.26 -2.21
CA GLY A 14 -31.71 -31.99 -2.02
C GLY A 14 -32.17 -31.23 -0.77
N LEU A 15 -33.48 -31.16 -0.54
CA LEU A 15 -34.05 -30.53 0.67
C LEU A 15 -33.67 -31.31 1.94
N LEU A 16 -33.70 -32.64 1.91
CA LEU A 16 -33.26 -33.47 3.03
C LEU A 16 -31.78 -33.25 3.34
N LEU A 17 -30.92 -33.18 2.33
CA LEU A 17 -29.49 -32.88 2.51
C LEU A 17 -29.26 -31.48 3.08
N ALA A 18 -29.97 -30.46 2.57
CA ALA A 18 -29.89 -29.10 3.10
C ALA A 18 -30.37 -29.02 4.55
N GLY A 19 -31.50 -29.68 4.86
CA GLY A 19 -32.03 -29.77 6.23
C GLY A 19 -31.06 -30.49 7.17
N ALA A 20 -30.46 -31.59 6.73
CA ALA A 20 -29.43 -32.32 7.50
C ALA A 20 -28.18 -31.45 7.75
N GLY A 21 -27.74 -30.68 6.75
CA GLY A 21 -26.62 -29.74 6.90
C GLY A 21 -26.91 -28.64 7.92
N LEU A 22 -28.11 -28.05 7.89
CA LEU A 22 -28.54 -27.05 8.87
C LEU A 22 -28.67 -27.64 10.28
N LEU A 23 -29.26 -28.83 10.41
CA LEU A 23 -29.34 -29.54 11.69
C LEU A 23 -27.95 -29.86 12.24
N PHE A 24 -27.01 -30.29 11.38
CA PHE A 24 -25.62 -30.52 11.78
C PHE A 24 -24.96 -29.24 12.29
N ALA A 25 -25.10 -28.12 11.58
CA ALA A 25 -24.58 -26.82 12.02
C ALA A 25 -25.23 -26.35 13.34
N TRP A 26 -26.53 -26.60 13.53
CA TRP A 26 -27.26 -26.26 14.75
C TRP A 26 -26.96 -27.18 15.93
N SER A 27 -26.61 -28.45 15.69
CA SER A 27 -26.43 -29.49 16.72
C SER A 27 -25.24 -29.26 17.67
N GLY A 28 -24.35 -28.33 17.37
CA GLY A 28 -23.10 -28.12 18.12
C GLY A 28 -22.01 -29.16 17.84
N LEU A 29 -22.28 -30.16 16.98
CA LEU A 29 -21.28 -31.14 16.55
C LEU A 29 -20.18 -30.53 15.66
N MET A 30 -20.47 -29.38 15.04
CA MET A 30 -19.48 -28.64 14.26
C MET A 30 -18.56 -27.85 15.19
N GLN A 31 -17.40 -28.41 15.50
CA GLN A 31 -16.43 -27.75 16.35
C GLN A 31 -15.77 -26.56 15.62
N VAL A 32 -15.88 -25.37 16.22
CA VAL A 32 -15.35 -24.11 15.67
C VAL A 32 -13.98 -23.73 16.25
N SER A 33 -13.39 -24.57 17.10
CA SER A 33 -12.08 -24.29 17.70
C SER A 33 -10.99 -24.27 16.64
N ALA A 34 -10.21 -23.20 16.56
CA ALA A 34 -9.09 -23.12 15.63
C ALA A 34 -8.02 -24.20 15.91
N SER A 35 -7.89 -24.65 17.17
CA SER A 35 -6.88 -25.63 17.62
C SER A 35 -7.08 -27.04 17.08
N SER A 36 -8.30 -27.42 16.65
CA SER A 36 -8.59 -28.75 16.09
C SER A 36 -8.27 -28.86 14.60
N GLY A 37 -7.94 -27.74 13.95
CA GLY A 37 -7.78 -27.69 12.49
C GLY A 37 -9.08 -27.98 11.73
N HIS A 38 -8.96 -28.13 10.41
CA HIS A 38 -10.04 -28.58 9.55
C HIS A 38 -9.98 -30.10 9.33
N TRP A 39 -11.13 -30.73 9.14
CA TRP A 39 -11.19 -32.08 8.58
C TRP A 39 -10.61 -32.10 7.17
N ARG A 40 -10.01 -33.22 6.75
CA ARG A 40 -9.36 -33.35 5.43
C ARG A 40 -10.26 -32.93 4.26
N VAL A 41 -11.55 -33.28 4.32
CA VAL A 41 -12.53 -32.91 3.27
C VAL A 41 -12.82 -31.41 3.26
N THR A 42 -12.96 -30.81 4.45
CA THR A 42 -13.21 -29.38 4.60
C THR A 42 -11.99 -28.58 4.17
N ASP A 43 -10.80 -29.00 4.59
CA ASP A 43 -9.54 -28.38 4.21
C ASP A 43 -9.33 -28.39 2.69
N TRP A 44 -9.49 -29.55 2.05
CA TRP A 44 -9.45 -29.69 0.60
C TRP A 44 -10.46 -28.77 -0.10
N PHE A 45 -11.71 -28.78 0.36
CA PHE A 45 -12.79 -28.01 -0.25
C PHE A 45 -12.52 -26.50 -0.15
N LEU A 46 -12.11 -26.01 1.02
CA LEU A 46 -11.81 -24.59 1.23
C LEU A 46 -10.61 -24.15 0.37
N HIS A 47 -9.53 -24.93 0.31
CA HIS A 47 -8.39 -24.63 -0.54
C HIS A 47 -8.74 -24.64 -2.03
N TRP A 48 -9.52 -25.62 -2.48
CA TRP A 48 -10.01 -25.72 -3.86
C TRP A 48 -10.91 -24.52 -4.22
N ALA A 49 -11.87 -24.18 -3.36
CA ALA A 49 -12.77 -23.04 -3.55
C ALA A 49 -11.99 -21.72 -3.61
N MET A 50 -11.02 -21.53 -2.71
CA MET A 50 -10.15 -20.36 -2.69
C MET A 50 -9.34 -20.24 -3.99
N ARG A 51 -8.65 -21.31 -4.41
CA ARG A 51 -7.85 -21.31 -5.65
C ARG A 51 -8.69 -21.03 -6.90
N ASN A 52 -9.87 -21.63 -7.02
CA ASN A 52 -10.76 -21.35 -8.15
C ASN A 52 -11.29 -19.92 -8.12
N SER A 53 -11.67 -19.42 -6.95
CA SER A 53 -12.14 -18.04 -6.79
C SER A 53 -11.06 -17.04 -7.21
N VAL A 54 -9.84 -17.21 -6.71
CA VAL A 54 -8.68 -16.37 -7.09
C VAL A 54 -8.46 -16.42 -8.60
N ARG A 55 -8.40 -17.62 -9.21
CA ARG A 55 -8.24 -17.77 -10.67
C ARG A 55 -9.30 -17.02 -11.47
N THR A 56 -10.57 -17.21 -11.11
CA THR A 56 -11.71 -16.58 -11.80
C THR A 56 -11.66 -15.06 -11.67
N TYR A 57 -11.51 -14.54 -10.45
CA TYR A 57 -11.57 -13.09 -10.24
C TYR A 57 -10.30 -12.37 -10.68
N ALA A 58 -9.12 -12.98 -10.54
CA ALA A 58 -7.90 -12.43 -11.09
C ALA A 58 -7.97 -12.32 -12.63
N ALA A 59 -8.57 -13.30 -13.31
CA ALA A 59 -8.72 -13.27 -14.76
C ALA A 59 -9.59 -12.10 -15.26
N VAL A 60 -10.60 -11.70 -14.48
CA VAL A 60 -11.58 -10.68 -14.88
C VAL A 60 -11.27 -9.30 -14.31
N GLN A 61 -10.79 -9.21 -13.07
CA GLN A 61 -10.68 -7.94 -12.32
C GLN A 61 -9.24 -7.45 -12.13
N ALA A 62 -8.24 -8.34 -12.12
CA ALA A 62 -6.86 -7.90 -11.95
C ALA A 62 -6.38 -7.23 -13.24
N PRO A 63 -5.65 -6.09 -13.14
CA PRO A 63 -5.00 -5.44 -14.27
C PRO A 63 -4.15 -6.41 -15.11
N ARG A 64 -3.88 -6.06 -16.37
CA ARG A 64 -2.99 -6.84 -17.24
C ARG A 64 -1.52 -6.55 -16.94
N ASP A 65 -1.17 -5.28 -16.70
CA ASP A 65 0.10 -4.90 -16.10
C ASP A 65 -0.05 -4.94 -14.57
N VAL A 66 0.73 -5.78 -13.92
CA VAL A 66 0.67 -6.00 -12.46
C VAL A 66 2.03 -5.91 -11.78
N THR A 67 3.12 -6.01 -12.54
CA THR A 67 4.49 -5.86 -12.05
C THR A 67 5.09 -4.58 -12.57
N THR A 68 5.89 -3.94 -11.72
CA THR A 68 6.68 -2.76 -12.06
C THR A 68 8.06 -2.95 -11.47
N ASP A 69 9.10 -2.49 -12.17
CA ASP A 69 10.48 -2.57 -11.67
C ASP A 69 10.80 -1.51 -10.59
N ALA A 70 9.85 -0.63 -10.27
CA ALA A 70 10.06 0.48 -9.34
C ALA A 70 9.47 0.22 -7.95
N GLY A 71 10.08 0.83 -6.91
CA GLY A 71 9.50 0.92 -5.56
C GLY A 71 9.68 -0.31 -4.65
N LEU A 72 10.77 -1.07 -4.83
CA LEU A 72 11.09 -2.21 -3.97
C LEU A 72 11.34 -1.83 -2.51
N VAL A 73 11.93 -0.66 -2.23
CA VAL A 73 12.24 -0.25 -0.84
C VAL A 73 10.97 -0.02 -0.02
N SER A 74 9.98 0.69 -0.58
CA SER A 74 8.71 0.94 0.10
C SER A 74 7.89 -0.35 0.25
N ALA A 75 7.91 -1.23 -0.76
CA ALA A 75 7.28 -2.55 -0.67
C ALA A 75 7.95 -3.43 0.39
N ALA A 76 9.28 -3.50 0.42
CA ALA A 76 10.04 -4.26 1.41
C ALA A 76 9.81 -3.72 2.83
N GLY A 77 9.83 -2.41 3.01
CA GLY A 77 9.53 -1.76 4.29
C GLY A 77 8.12 -2.09 4.79
N HIS A 78 7.10 -1.98 3.93
CA HIS A 78 5.74 -2.36 4.28
C HIS A 78 5.62 -3.86 4.57
N PHE A 79 6.26 -4.72 3.76
CA PHE A 79 6.26 -6.16 3.97
C PHE A 79 6.86 -6.51 5.34
N ARG A 80 8.00 -5.93 5.71
CA ARG A 80 8.62 -6.11 7.03
C ARG A 80 7.66 -5.76 8.16
N GLN A 81 6.92 -4.66 8.01
CA GLN A 81 6.05 -4.16 9.07
C GLN A 81 4.71 -4.89 9.17
N ALA A 82 4.09 -5.23 8.04
CA ALA A 82 2.71 -5.68 7.98
C ALA A 82 2.53 -7.16 7.58
N CYS A 83 3.49 -7.76 6.86
CA CYS A 83 3.34 -9.08 6.27
C CYS A 83 4.26 -10.13 6.91
N GLN A 84 5.49 -9.75 7.25
CA GLN A 84 6.56 -10.65 7.73
C GLN A 84 6.16 -11.41 9.00
N VAL A 85 5.38 -10.80 9.90
CA VAL A 85 4.95 -11.47 11.15
C VAL A 85 4.16 -12.75 10.86
N CYS A 86 3.39 -12.78 9.77
CA CYS A 86 2.60 -13.92 9.35
C CYS A 86 3.36 -14.81 8.36
N HIS A 87 4.00 -14.22 7.36
CA HIS A 87 4.57 -14.92 6.21
C HIS A 87 6.06 -15.26 6.34
N GLY A 88 6.74 -14.72 7.34
CA GLY A 88 8.20 -14.78 7.44
C GLY A 88 8.87 -13.92 6.36
N ALA A 89 10.18 -14.09 6.21
CA ALA A 89 11.00 -13.50 5.15
C ALA A 89 12.27 -14.35 4.96
N PRO A 90 13.08 -14.13 3.90
CA PRO A 90 14.38 -14.79 3.78
C PRO A 90 15.24 -14.63 5.04
N GLY A 91 15.53 -15.75 5.70
CA GLY A 91 16.28 -15.78 6.97
C GLY A 91 15.48 -15.40 8.23
N VAL A 92 14.17 -15.17 8.12
CA VAL A 92 13.28 -14.83 9.22
C VAL A 92 12.10 -15.80 9.25
N ARG A 93 11.97 -16.56 10.34
CA ARG A 93 10.81 -17.44 10.50
C ARG A 93 9.55 -16.64 10.82
N PRO A 94 8.37 -17.08 10.33
CA PRO A 94 7.09 -16.54 10.76
C PRO A 94 6.90 -16.63 12.28
N SER A 95 6.05 -15.77 12.84
CA SER A 95 5.69 -15.84 14.26
C SER A 95 5.07 -17.18 14.62
N PRO A 96 5.52 -17.86 15.71
CA PRO A 96 4.90 -19.10 16.17
C PRO A 96 3.40 -18.96 16.47
N VAL A 97 2.97 -17.77 16.95
CA VAL A 97 1.56 -17.48 17.20
C VAL A 97 0.77 -17.50 15.89
N MET A 98 1.29 -16.90 14.82
CA MET A 98 0.63 -16.89 13.52
C MET A 98 0.71 -18.24 12.80
N GLN A 99 1.74 -19.05 13.08
CA GLN A 99 1.83 -20.43 12.57
C GLN A 99 0.85 -21.38 13.25
N ALA A 100 0.35 -21.04 14.44
CA ALA A 100 -0.72 -21.77 15.11
C ALA A 100 -2.14 -21.36 14.64
N ALA A 101 -2.25 -20.38 13.73
CA ALA A 101 -3.53 -20.02 13.13
C ALA A 101 -4.05 -21.13 12.20
N THR A 102 -5.37 -21.23 12.05
CA THR A 102 -6.03 -22.17 11.12
C THR A 102 -6.80 -21.40 10.05
N PRO A 103 -6.36 -21.40 8.78
CA PRO A 103 -5.11 -21.99 8.28
C PRO A 103 -3.87 -21.15 8.67
N SER A 104 -2.71 -21.79 8.70
CA SER A 104 -1.43 -21.11 8.91
C SER A 104 -1.06 -20.29 7.69
N ALA A 105 -0.45 -19.12 7.88
CA ALA A 105 0.03 -18.31 6.78
C ALA A 105 1.19 -19.01 6.02
N PRO A 106 1.18 -19.03 4.68
CA PRO A 106 2.22 -19.67 3.89
C PRO A 106 3.53 -18.88 3.90
N ASP A 107 4.65 -19.59 3.76
CA ASP A 107 5.98 -19.00 3.54
C ASP A 107 6.11 -18.54 2.08
N LEU A 108 6.01 -17.23 1.87
CA LEU A 108 6.04 -16.63 0.53
C LEU A 108 7.39 -16.76 -0.15
N ALA A 109 8.48 -16.99 0.58
CA ALA A 109 9.78 -17.30 -0.03
C ALA A 109 9.81 -18.69 -0.67
N ARG A 110 8.76 -19.51 -0.47
CA ARG A 110 8.64 -20.84 -1.09
C ARG A 110 7.46 -20.93 -2.04
N THR A 111 6.33 -20.33 -1.65
CA THR A 111 5.05 -20.56 -2.35
C THR A 111 4.67 -19.45 -3.31
N ALA A 112 5.40 -18.32 -3.36
CA ALA A 112 5.02 -17.22 -4.24
C ALA A 112 4.89 -17.71 -5.69
N ASP A 113 5.88 -18.47 -6.19
CA ASP A 113 5.96 -18.94 -7.58
C ASP A 113 4.85 -19.90 -8.01
N GLU A 114 4.01 -20.38 -7.09
CA GLU A 114 2.81 -21.17 -7.42
C GLU A 114 1.67 -20.32 -8.01
N TRP A 115 1.73 -19.00 -7.88
CA TRP A 115 0.69 -18.07 -8.29
C TRP A 115 1.18 -17.20 -9.44
N SER A 116 0.31 -16.84 -10.37
CA SER A 116 0.60 -15.79 -11.36
C SER A 116 0.56 -14.39 -10.72
N ASP A 117 1.13 -13.39 -11.38
CA ASP A 117 1.18 -12.02 -10.84
C ASP A 117 -0.22 -11.39 -10.71
N ARG A 118 -1.15 -11.75 -11.59
CA ARG A 118 -2.55 -11.31 -11.51
C ARG A 118 -3.27 -11.92 -10.32
N GLU A 119 -2.97 -13.18 -10.01
CA GLU A 119 -3.51 -13.86 -8.83
C GLU A 119 -2.91 -13.28 -7.55
N LEU A 120 -1.60 -13.04 -7.51
CA LEU A 120 -0.97 -12.34 -6.37
C LEU A 120 -1.55 -10.94 -6.19
N PHE A 121 -1.73 -10.17 -7.27
CA PHE A 121 -2.34 -8.85 -7.21
C PHE A 121 -3.72 -8.95 -6.56
N TRP A 122 -4.56 -9.87 -7.03
CA TRP A 122 -5.91 -10.04 -6.50
C TRP A 122 -5.90 -10.46 -5.02
N ILE A 123 -5.06 -11.43 -4.64
CA ILE A 123 -4.91 -11.89 -3.26
C ILE A 123 -4.44 -10.76 -2.34
N ILE A 124 -3.37 -10.04 -2.69
CA ILE A 124 -2.83 -8.94 -1.88
C ILE A 124 -3.83 -7.79 -1.77
N ARG A 125 -4.56 -7.53 -2.86
CA ARG A 125 -5.55 -6.47 -2.91
C ARG A 125 -6.76 -6.75 -2.02
N HIS A 126 -7.29 -7.97 -2.06
CA HIS A 126 -8.58 -8.30 -1.46
C HIS A 126 -8.49 -9.13 -0.19
N GLY A 127 -7.31 -9.65 0.13
CA GLY A 127 -7.13 -10.64 1.19
C GLY A 127 -7.82 -11.96 0.85
N VAL A 128 -7.91 -12.84 1.85
CA VAL A 128 -8.60 -14.13 1.71
C VAL A 128 -9.61 -14.26 2.84
N LYS A 129 -10.90 -14.29 2.48
CA LYS A 129 -11.99 -14.45 3.45
C LYS A 129 -11.83 -15.73 4.27
N PHE A 130 -12.29 -15.68 5.52
CA PHE A 130 -12.17 -16.77 6.49
C PHE A 130 -10.73 -17.17 6.84
N THR A 131 -9.79 -16.25 6.64
CA THR A 131 -8.41 -16.35 7.11
C THR A 131 -8.03 -15.06 7.83
N ALA A 132 -6.84 -15.04 8.44
CA ALA A 132 -6.27 -13.83 9.03
C ALA A 132 -5.68 -12.85 7.98
N MET A 133 -5.82 -13.12 6.67
CA MET A 133 -5.26 -12.27 5.61
C MET A 133 -6.22 -11.11 5.25
N PRO A 134 -5.94 -9.87 5.67
CA PRO A 134 -6.82 -8.73 5.41
C PRO A 134 -6.72 -8.25 3.95
N ALA A 135 -7.70 -7.46 3.52
CA ALA A 135 -7.60 -6.70 2.28
C ALA A 135 -6.62 -5.53 2.42
N TRP A 136 -6.13 -5.00 1.29
CA TRP A 136 -5.29 -3.81 1.27
C TRP A 136 -6.08 -2.61 1.82
N PRO A 137 -5.58 -1.90 2.85
CA PRO A 137 -6.38 -0.87 3.54
C PRO A 137 -6.61 0.39 2.69
N ALA A 138 -5.76 0.61 1.67
CA ALA A 138 -5.81 1.79 0.80
C ALA A 138 -6.39 1.45 -0.58
N ALA A 139 -7.72 1.49 -0.71
CA ALA A 139 -8.42 1.01 -1.90
C ALA A 139 -8.11 1.79 -3.20
N ASP A 140 -7.66 3.03 -3.17
CA ASP A 140 -7.23 3.76 -4.38
C ASP A 140 -5.74 3.54 -4.73
N ARG A 141 -5.02 2.69 -3.98
CA ARG A 141 -3.57 2.48 -4.12
C ARG A 141 -3.17 1.18 -4.82
N ASN A 142 -3.69 0.99 -6.02
CA ASN A 142 -3.28 -0.13 -6.87
C ASN A 142 -1.78 -0.11 -7.18
N ASP A 143 -1.16 1.09 -7.19
CA ASP A 143 0.28 1.26 -7.35
C ASP A 143 1.10 0.62 -6.21
N GLU A 144 0.61 0.65 -4.97
CA GLU A 144 1.26 -0.01 -3.83
C GLU A 144 1.15 -1.53 -3.94
N VAL A 145 -0.02 -2.03 -4.36
CA VAL A 145 -0.25 -3.47 -4.56
C VAL A 145 0.67 -4.02 -5.66
N ARG A 146 0.82 -3.33 -6.79
CA ARG A 146 1.74 -3.73 -7.87
C ARG A 146 3.19 -3.83 -7.40
N ARG A 147 3.64 -2.86 -6.59
CA ARG A 147 4.99 -2.89 -5.97
C ARG A 147 5.13 -4.07 -5.02
N MET A 148 4.10 -4.39 -4.25
CA MET A 148 4.11 -5.55 -3.36
C MET A 148 4.14 -6.87 -4.14
N VAL A 149 3.40 -6.99 -5.25
CA VAL A 149 3.48 -8.17 -6.14
C VAL A 149 4.90 -8.36 -6.66
N ALA A 150 5.51 -7.29 -7.18
CA ALA A 150 6.90 -7.32 -7.66
C ALA A 150 7.87 -7.75 -6.55
N PHE A 151 7.72 -7.22 -5.33
CA PHE A 151 8.55 -7.59 -4.20
C PHE A 151 8.36 -9.05 -3.76
N VAL A 152 7.11 -9.52 -3.60
CA VAL A 152 6.80 -10.92 -3.23
C VAL A 152 7.36 -11.90 -4.25
N ARG A 153 7.37 -11.54 -5.53
CA ARG A 153 7.94 -12.35 -6.61
C ARG A 153 9.47 -12.49 -6.55
N LEU A 154 10.15 -11.58 -5.86
CA LEU A 154 11.59 -11.63 -5.63
C LEU A 154 11.96 -12.45 -4.38
N LEU A 155 11.04 -12.64 -3.43
CA LEU A 155 11.32 -13.34 -2.16
C LEU A 155 11.98 -14.72 -2.34
N PRO A 156 11.51 -15.62 -3.23
CA PRO A 156 12.12 -16.94 -3.39
C PRO A 156 13.58 -16.91 -3.86
N ARG A 157 13.99 -15.82 -4.50
CA ARG A 157 15.33 -15.62 -5.07
C ARG A 157 16.20 -14.69 -4.22
N MET A 158 15.68 -14.17 -3.12
CA MET A 158 16.33 -13.19 -2.28
C MET A 158 17.05 -13.86 -1.11
N THR A 159 18.31 -13.48 -0.90
CA THR A 159 19.07 -13.88 0.29
C THR A 159 18.66 -13.05 1.51
N ALA A 160 18.92 -13.57 2.71
CA ALA A 160 18.70 -12.82 3.95
C ALA A 160 19.47 -11.48 3.99
N ALA A 161 20.66 -11.42 3.37
CA ALA A 161 21.46 -10.19 3.29
C ALA A 161 20.78 -9.14 2.40
N GLN A 162 20.32 -9.54 1.21
CA GLN A 162 19.60 -8.65 0.29
C GLN A 162 18.30 -8.11 0.93
N TYR A 163 17.57 -8.97 1.65
CA TYR A 163 16.37 -8.54 2.37
C TYR A 163 16.67 -7.48 3.45
N ARG A 164 17.74 -7.67 4.23
CA ARG A 164 18.18 -6.69 5.22
C ARG A 164 18.56 -5.35 4.59
N THR A 165 19.29 -5.34 3.47
CA THR A 165 19.66 -4.12 2.76
C THR A 165 18.45 -3.25 2.38
N LEU A 166 17.33 -3.88 2.03
CA LEU A 166 16.10 -3.18 1.66
C LEU A 166 15.28 -2.68 2.86
N THR A 167 15.43 -3.31 4.03
CA THR A 167 14.47 -3.15 5.14
C THR A 167 15.08 -2.60 6.42
N GLN A 168 16.40 -2.42 6.46
CA GLN A 168 17.14 -1.90 7.59
C GLN A 168 18.02 -0.73 7.16
N VAL A 169 18.30 0.13 8.12
CA VAL A 169 19.30 1.21 8.06
C VAL A 169 20.12 1.10 9.34
N ASP A 170 21.44 1.13 9.22
CA ASP A 170 22.38 0.91 10.34
C ASP A 170 22.61 2.18 11.18
N GLU A 171 21.63 3.08 11.23
CA GLU A 171 21.79 4.41 11.81
C GLU A 171 20.76 4.65 12.91
N GLU A 172 21.25 4.90 14.13
CA GLU A 172 20.45 5.16 15.31
C GLU A 172 20.67 6.60 15.77
N THR A 173 19.94 7.53 15.16
CA THR A 173 19.89 8.92 15.62
C THR A 173 18.79 9.04 16.68
N ALA A 174 19.18 9.39 17.90
CA ALA A 174 18.23 9.66 18.98
C ALA A 174 17.52 11.00 18.73
N VAL A 175 16.19 11.02 18.86
CA VAL A 175 15.36 12.23 18.81
C VAL A 175 14.58 12.33 20.12
N ALA A 176 14.57 13.51 20.73
CA ALA A 176 13.80 13.74 21.95
C ALA A 176 12.31 13.43 21.71
N ASP A 177 11.64 12.85 22.71
CA ASP A 177 10.23 12.43 22.66
C ASP A 177 9.88 11.37 21.60
N VAL A 178 10.89 10.72 21.01
CA VAL A 178 10.76 9.59 20.09
C VAL A 178 11.35 8.34 20.76
N ARG A 179 10.59 7.24 20.82
CA ARG A 179 11.08 5.99 21.41
C ARG A 179 12.27 5.42 20.60
N PRO A 180 13.21 4.69 21.25
CA PRO A 180 14.38 4.11 20.57
C PRO A 180 14.01 3.29 19.32
N GLY A 181 14.81 3.39 18.27
CA GLY A 181 14.59 2.69 16.99
C GLY A 181 13.37 3.14 16.14
N LEU A 182 12.55 4.08 16.61
CA LEU A 182 11.41 4.55 15.81
C LEU A 182 11.86 5.38 14.61
N LEU A 183 12.85 6.27 14.79
CA LEU A 183 13.37 7.07 13.67
C LEU A 183 14.01 6.19 12.59
N SER A 184 14.73 5.12 12.95
CA SER A 184 15.31 4.19 11.99
C SER A 184 14.24 3.46 11.15
N THR A 185 13.05 3.26 11.72
CA THR A 185 11.89 2.75 10.95
C THR A 185 11.43 3.74 9.89
N CYS A 186 11.38 5.04 10.19
CA CYS A 186 11.08 6.08 9.20
C CYS A 186 12.20 6.16 8.14
N ALA A 187 13.45 6.17 8.59
CA ALA A 187 14.63 6.28 7.74
C ALA A 187 14.84 5.06 6.82
N THR A 188 14.26 3.89 7.16
CA THR A 188 14.25 2.70 6.27
C THR A 188 13.80 3.06 4.86
N CYS A 189 12.77 3.90 4.75
CA CYS A 189 12.25 4.40 3.48
C CYS A 189 12.69 5.84 3.20
N HIS A 190 12.51 6.74 4.16
CA HIS A 190 12.70 8.18 3.96
C HIS A 190 14.17 8.64 4.07
N GLY A 191 15.10 7.77 4.43
CA GLY A 191 16.48 8.13 4.72
C GLY A 191 16.62 8.91 6.04
N ALA A 192 17.83 8.92 6.59
CA ALA A 192 18.17 9.76 7.74
C ALA A 192 18.15 11.25 7.37
N ASP A 193 18.46 11.57 6.11
CA ASP A 193 18.41 12.92 5.55
C ASP A 193 17.01 13.35 5.09
N GLY A 194 16.00 12.49 5.18
CA GLY A 194 14.62 12.76 4.75
C GLY A 194 14.43 12.93 3.24
N ARG A 195 15.39 12.53 2.39
CA ARG A 195 15.30 12.64 0.92
C ARG A 195 14.88 11.33 0.24
N GLY A 196 14.73 10.26 1.01
CA GLY A 196 14.57 8.89 0.52
C GLY A 196 15.88 8.31 -0.01
N ARG A 197 15.89 7.03 -0.37
CA ARG A 197 17.12 6.31 -0.76
C ARG A 197 17.33 6.26 -2.29
N GLY A 198 16.87 7.28 -3.02
CA GLY A 198 16.94 7.35 -4.49
C GLY A 198 15.71 6.83 -5.26
N GLN A 199 14.64 6.45 -4.56
CA GLN A 199 13.43 5.88 -5.18
C GLN A 199 12.44 7.00 -5.56
N PRO A 200 11.74 6.88 -6.70
CA PRO A 200 10.80 7.90 -7.19
C PRO A 200 9.49 7.95 -6.40
N ASP A 201 9.08 6.86 -5.77
CA ASP A 201 7.81 6.74 -5.05
C ASP A 201 7.87 7.20 -3.58
N ILE A 202 9.07 7.49 -3.07
CA ILE A 202 9.31 7.97 -1.71
C ILE A 202 9.53 9.49 -1.74
N PRO A 203 8.69 10.31 -1.07
CA PRO A 203 8.85 11.75 -1.10
C PRO A 203 10.07 12.22 -0.32
N VAL A 204 10.60 13.38 -0.73
CA VAL A 204 11.43 14.22 0.14
C VAL A 204 10.53 14.82 1.22
N ILE A 205 10.85 14.58 2.48
CA ILE A 205 10.17 15.11 3.67
C ILE A 205 11.04 16.10 4.44
N ALA A 206 12.36 16.09 4.21
CA ALA A 206 13.26 17.08 4.77
C ALA A 206 12.90 18.50 4.34
N GLY A 207 12.94 19.45 5.27
CA GLY A 207 12.61 20.85 5.02
C GLY A 207 11.13 21.13 4.77
N GLN A 208 10.25 20.14 4.90
CA GLN A 208 8.81 20.34 4.80
C GLN A 208 8.26 21.06 6.04
N LYS A 209 7.09 21.69 5.92
CA LYS A 209 6.42 22.37 7.04
C LYS A 209 6.09 21.38 8.17
N PRO A 210 6.44 21.66 9.43
CA PRO A 210 6.19 20.75 10.55
C PRO A 210 4.68 20.53 10.75
N GLY A 211 3.86 21.58 10.59
CA GLY A 211 2.40 21.47 10.64
C GLY A 211 1.82 20.57 9.55
N TYR A 212 2.40 20.58 8.34
CA TYR A 212 1.99 19.70 7.26
C TYR A 212 2.39 18.25 7.53
N LEU A 213 3.61 18.01 8.00
CA LEU A 213 4.08 16.66 8.35
C LEU A 213 3.25 16.05 9.48
N LEU A 214 2.96 16.82 10.53
CA LEU A 214 2.10 16.38 11.64
C LEU A 214 0.68 16.07 11.16
N ALA A 215 0.08 16.93 10.34
CA ALA A 215 -1.24 16.67 9.76
C ALA A 215 -1.22 15.41 8.89
N ALA A 216 -0.22 15.25 8.02
CA ALA A 216 -0.08 14.07 7.18
C ALA A 216 0.04 12.78 8.00
N LEU A 217 0.85 12.76 9.07
CA LEU A 217 0.98 11.60 9.95
C LEU A 217 -0.34 11.24 10.63
N ARG A 218 -1.11 12.24 11.09
CA ARG A 218 -2.44 12.03 11.67
C ARG A 218 -3.41 11.46 10.65
N ASP A 219 -3.48 12.07 9.47
CA ASP A 219 -4.38 11.61 8.40
C ASP A 219 -4.02 10.19 7.92
N TYR A 220 -2.73 9.81 7.94
CA TYR A 220 -2.33 8.44 7.66
C TYR A 220 -2.71 7.50 8.82
N ALA A 221 -2.53 7.90 10.07
CA ALA A 221 -2.86 7.06 11.22
C ALA A 221 -4.37 6.77 11.35
N ASP A 222 -5.22 7.75 11.02
CA ASP A 222 -6.69 7.59 11.06
C ASP A 222 -7.32 7.11 9.74
N GLY A 223 -6.51 7.01 8.67
CA GLY A 223 -6.93 6.54 7.36
C GLY A 223 -7.55 7.59 6.44
N SER A 224 -7.72 8.84 6.88
CA SER A 224 -8.23 9.95 6.07
C SER A 224 -7.35 10.27 4.86
N ARG A 225 -6.04 9.99 4.96
CA ARG A 225 -5.10 10.03 3.85
C ARG A 225 -4.73 8.62 3.44
N SER A 226 -5.01 8.32 2.17
CA SER A 226 -4.75 7.00 1.61
C SER A 226 -3.26 6.72 1.34
N GLY A 227 -2.80 5.57 1.83
CA GLY A 227 -1.49 4.98 1.58
C GLY A 227 -1.15 3.91 2.59
N ALA A 228 -1.28 2.63 2.24
CA ALA A 228 -1.15 1.51 3.17
C ALA A 228 0.24 1.45 3.81
N VAL A 229 1.27 1.82 3.05
CA VAL A 229 2.66 1.91 3.56
C VAL A 229 2.75 2.88 4.73
N MET A 230 2.26 4.10 4.55
CA MET A 230 2.32 5.13 5.59
C MET A 230 1.26 4.96 6.67
N GLN A 231 0.10 4.37 6.36
CA GLN A 231 -0.92 4.00 7.35
C GLN A 231 -0.33 3.00 8.34
N ALA A 232 0.35 1.94 7.87
CA ALA A 232 1.04 0.99 8.73
C ALA A 232 2.14 1.66 9.58
N ALA A 233 2.93 2.55 8.96
CA ALA A 233 3.98 3.30 9.67
C ALA A 233 3.42 4.23 10.76
N ALA A 234 2.31 4.91 10.49
CA ALA A 234 1.75 5.94 11.36
C ALA A 234 0.82 5.40 12.45
N ALA A 235 0.17 4.25 12.24
CA ALA A 235 -0.87 3.72 13.14
C ALA A 235 -0.38 3.49 14.59
N ALA A 236 0.89 3.16 14.78
CA ALA A 236 1.47 2.88 16.09
C ALA A 236 2.14 4.10 16.75
N LEU A 237 2.01 5.30 16.17
CA LEU A 237 2.61 6.53 16.68
C LEU A 237 1.67 7.22 17.68
N THR A 238 2.25 7.74 18.76
CA THR A 238 1.56 8.71 19.62
C THR A 238 1.59 10.10 19.01
N ILE A 239 0.67 10.97 19.41
CA ILE A 239 0.66 12.38 18.95
C ILE A 239 1.97 13.11 19.30
N ARG A 240 2.60 12.79 20.44
CA ARG A 240 3.89 13.35 20.82
C ARG A 240 5.00 12.91 19.86
N GLU A 241 5.09 11.62 19.57
CA GLU A 241 6.05 11.10 18.58
C GLU A 241 5.81 11.67 17.19
N MET A 242 4.54 11.79 16.75
CA MET A 242 4.22 12.40 15.46
C MET A 242 4.72 13.85 15.38
N LYS A 243 4.53 14.63 16.45
CA LYS A 243 5.02 16.01 16.51
C LYS A 243 6.55 16.05 16.48
N ALA A 244 7.21 15.23 17.29
CA ALA A 244 8.68 15.18 17.36
C ALA A 244 9.30 14.76 16.00
N LEU A 245 8.73 13.76 15.33
CA LEU A 245 9.15 13.33 13.99
C LEU A 245 8.92 14.42 12.94
N ALA A 246 7.77 15.11 13.01
CA ALA A 246 7.47 16.23 12.11
C ALA A 246 8.46 17.39 12.29
N ASP A 247 8.75 17.76 13.53
CA ASP A 247 9.72 18.82 13.85
C ASP A 247 11.14 18.42 13.41
N HIS A 248 11.53 17.16 13.64
CA HIS A 248 12.84 16.63 13.23
C HIS A 248 13.06 16.72 11.72
N TYR A 249 12.17 16.13 10.90
CA TYR A 249 12.33 16.16 9.45
C TYR A 249 12.16 17.58 8.87
N ALA A 250 11.30 18.41 9.47
CA ALA A 250 11.16 19.80 9.06
C ALA A 250 12.46 20.62 9.23
N ALA A 251 13.26 20.30 10.25
CA ALA A 251 14.53 20.98 10.52
C ALA A 251 15.69 20.55 9.60
N LEU A 252 15.55 19.43 8.88
CA LEU A 252 16.59 18.94 7.97
C LEU A 252 16.67 19.79 6.68
N PRO A 253 17.86 19.91 6.07
CA PRO A 253 18.01 20.57 4.78
C PRO A 253 17.32 19.76 3.68
N GLY A 254 16.37 20.37 2.97
CA GLY A 254 15.60 19.67 1.95
C GLY A 254 14.79 20.59 1.06
N LEU A 255 13.46 20.42 1.09
CA LEU A 255 12.52 21.26 0.38
C LEU A 255 12.74 22.73 0.73
N SER A 256 12.49 23.62 -0.24
CA SER A 256 12.78 25.04 -0.10
C SER A 256 11.56 25.87 -0.47
N GLU A 257 11.30 26.94 0.27
CA GLU A 257 10.34 27.96 -0.14
C GLU A 257 10.94 28.94 -1.19
N LYS A 258 11.99 28.54 -1.92
CA LYS A 258 12.50 29.36 -3.01
C LYS A 258 11.42 29.54 -4.09
N ALA A 259 11.22 30.78 -4.50
CA ALA A 259 10.24 31.14 -5.51
C ALA A 259 10.54 30.44 -6.85
N LEU A 260 9.51 29.81 -7.41
CA LEU A 260 9.51 29.31 -8.78
C LEU A 260 9.17 30.44 -9.74
N SER A 261 9.50 30.25 -11.01
CA SER A 261 9.14 31.21 -12.06
C SER A 261 7.62 31.35 -12.18
N ASP A 262 7.14 32.60 -12.20
CA ASP A 262 5.72 32.95 -12.34
C ASP A 262 5.21 32.89 -13.80
N ARG A 263 6.11 32.59 -14.75
CA ARG A 263 5.81 32.61 -16.20
C ARG A 263 5.34 31.28 -16.78
N SER A 264 5.22 30.24 -15.94
CA SER A 264 4.79 28.90 -16.35
C SER A 264 3.52 28.49 -15.59
N LEU A 265 3.00 27.29 -15.90
CA LEU A 265 1.77 26.75 -15.33
C LEU A 265 1.64 26.89 -13.78
N PRO A 266 2.71 26.71 -12.97
CA PRO A 266 2.67 27.02 -11.54
C PRO A 266 2.21 28.43 -11.18
N GLY A 267 2.61 29.45 -11.96
CA GLY A 267 2.31 30.87 -11.73
C GLY A 267 1.03 31.34 -12.41
N THR A 268 0.67 30.75 -13.54
CA THR A 268 -0.46 31.23 -14.37
C THR A 268 -1.74 30.40 -14.23
N GLY A 269 -1.63 29.09 -13.97
CA GLY A 269 -2.76 28.17 -14.07
C GLY A 269 -3.32 28.03 -15.50
N ILE A 270 -4.53 27.50 -15.63
CA ILE A 270 -5.26 27.36 -16.92
C ILE A 270 -6.70 27.82 -16.72
N ALA A 271 -6.99 29.07 -17.11
CA ALA A 271 -8.31 29.68 -16.94
C ALA A 271 -9.44 28.89 -17.62
N SER A 272 -9.21 28.39 -18.85
CA SER A 272 -10.19 27.61 -19.62
C SER A 272 -10.58 26.29 -18.95
N ARG A 273 -9.77 25.78 -18.02
CA ARG A 273 -10.05 24.58 -17.22
C ARG A 273 -10.39 24.89 -15.76
N GLN A 274 -10.58 26.17 -15.41
CA GLN A 274 -10.74 26.64 -14.03
C GLN A 274 -9.61 26.12 -13.11
N LEU A 275 -8.40 26.00 -13.65
CA LEU A 275 -7.22 25.59 -12.90
C LEU A 275 -6.52 26.86 -12.38
N PRO A 276 -6.58 27.18 -11.08
CA PRO A 276 -5.84 28.31 -10.53
C PRO A 276 -4.33 28.06 -10.60
N ALA A 277 -3.55 29.14 -10.52
CA ALA A 277 -2.11 29.08 -10.34
C ALA A 277 -1.75 28.25 -9.10
N CYS A 278 -0.84 27.29 -9.22
CA CYS A 278 -0.39 26.46 -8.10
C CYS A 278 0.20 27.32 -6.97
N LEU A 279 0.94 28.36 -7.32
CA LEU A 279 1.58 29.29 -6.40
C LEU A 279 0.58 30.12 -5.57
N SER A 280 -0.70 30.20 -5.96
CA SER A 280 -1.73 30.83 -5.11
C SER A 280 -1.86 30.15 -3.73
N CYS A 281 -1.59 28.84 -3.69
CA CYS A 281 -1.64 28.01 -2.48
C CYS A 281 -0.26 27.52 -2.04
N HIS A 282 0.65 27.21 -2.98
CA HIS A 282 1.95 26.58 -2.70
C HIS A 282 3.14 27.55 -2.64
N ALA A 283 2.89 28.86 -2.61
CA ALA A 283 3.93 29.88 -2.43
C ALA A 283 4.44 29.97 -0.97
N PRO A 284 5.58 30.65 -0.75
CA PRO A 284 6.13 30.88 0.58
C PRO A 284 5.11 31.55 1.53
N GLY A 285 5.11 31.13 2.80
CA GLY A 285 4.18 31.64 3.81
C GLY A 285 2.72 31.19 3.68
N LYS A 286 2.36 30.40 2.65
CA LYS A 286 1.03 29.79 2.54
C LYS A 286 0.93 28.50 3.37
N ALA A 287 -0.28 28.05 3.69
CA ALA A 287 -0.49 26.83 4.48
C ALA A 287 -0.19 25.52 3.72
N ALA A 288 -0.26 25.53 2.38
CA ALA A 288 -0.05 24.32 1.58
C ALA A 288 1.41 23.82 1.66
N PRO A 289 1.65 22.52 1.40
CA PRO A 289 3.00 21.97 1.48
C PRO A 289 3.93 22.60 0.46
N ILE A 290 5.22 22.60 0.80
CA ILE A 290 6.30 22.99 -0.11
C ILE A 290 6.41 21.96 -1.22
N LEU A 291 6.43 22.41 -2.47
CA LEU A 291 6.61 21.57 -3.65
C LEU A 291 8.02 21.68 -4.24
N THR A 292 8.64 22.86 -4.17
CA THR A 292 9.98 23.10 -4.71
C THR A 292 11.02 22.24 -3.97
N GLY A 293 11.81 21.49 -4.76
CA GLY A 293 12.74 20.48 -4.28
C GLY A 293 12.17 19.06 -4.23
N GLN A 294 10.89 18.86 -4.54
CA GLN A 294 10.30 17.52 -4.56
C GLN A 294 10.69 16.75 -5.84
N LYS A 295 10.68 15.43 -5.74
CA LYS A 295 10.88 14.53 -6.89
C LYS A 295 9.73 14.69 -7.90
N PRO A 296 10.01 15.04 -9.17
CA PRO A 296 8.98 15.16 -10.19
C PRO A 296 8.14 13.90 -10.34
N GLU A 297 8.77 12.73 -10.24
CA GLU A 297 8.13 11.43 -10.38
C GLU A 297 7.11 11.20 -9.25
N TYR A 298 7.44 11.62 -8.02
CA TYR A 298 6.53 11.57 -6.88
C TYR A 298 5.34 12.53 -7.05
N VAL A 299 5.61 13.78 -7.45
CA VAL A 299 4.55 14.78 -7.69
C VAL A 299 3.61 14.29 -8.78
N ALA A 300 4.17 13.80 -9.89
CA ALA A 300 3.42 13.30 -11.03
C ALA A 300 2.56 12.09 -10.64
N ALA A 301 3.15 11.12 -9.92
CA ALA A 301 2.41 9.96 -9.41
C ALA A 301 1.26 10.38 -8.49
N ARG A 302 1.47 11.37 -7.61
CA ARG A 302 0.41 11.86 -6.70
C ARG A 302 -0.72 12.59 -7.43
N LEU A 303 -0.39 13.39 -8.45
CA LEU A 303 -1.39 14.05 -9.29
C LEU A 303 -2.23 13.02 -10.07
N ARG A 304 -1.58 12.02 -10.69
CA ARG A 304 -2.27 10.92 -11.38
C ARG A 304 -3.15 10.10 -10.43
N GLN A 305 -2.67 9.82 -9.22
CA GLN A 305 -3.47 9.13 -8.20
C GLN A 305 -4.77 9.90 -7.91
N TRP A 306 -4.70 11.22 -7.75
CA TRP A 306 -5.87 12.05 -7.50
C TRP A 306 -6.81 12.20 -8.72
N GLN A 307 -6.29 12.10 -9.94
CA GLN A 307 -7.12 11.99 -11.14
C GLN A 307 -7.95 10.70 -11.12
N GLY A 308 -7.35 9.62 -10.59
CA GLY A 308 -7.92 8.28 -10.57
C GLY A 308 -7.77 7.58 -11.92
N GLU A 309 -8.21 6.32 -11.99
CA GLU A 309 -8.23 5.58 -13.26
C GLU A 309 -9.40 6.06 -14.13
N PRO A 310 -9.17 6.45 -15.40
CA PRO A 310 -10.22 7.00 -16.26
C PRO A 310 -11.43 6.06 -16.47
N THR A 311 -11.17 4.76 -16.39
CA THR A 311 -12.15 3.68 -16.59
C THR A 311 -12.97 3.36 -15.33
N ILE A 312 -12.59 3.91 -14.17
CA ILE A 312 -13.29 3.68 -12.90
C ILE A 312 -14.08 4.93 -12.54
N ILE A 313 -15.41 4.83 -12.66
CA ILE A 313 -16.32 5.86 -12.14
C ILE A 313 -16.48 5.63 -10.64
N ASP A 314 -15.64 6.29 -9.85
CA ASP A 314 -15.79 6.31 -8.40
C ASP A 314 -16.83 7.38 -7.99
N ALA A 315 -17.98 6.93 -7.49
CA ALA A 315 -19.02 7.80 -6.95
C ALA A 315 -18.58 8.58 -5.69
N ARG A 316 -17.42 8.24 -5.11
CA ARG A 316 -16.84 8.84 -3.88
C ARG A 316 -15.51 9.56 -4.16
N LYS A 317 -15.36 10.18 -5.33
CA LYS A 317 -14.16 11.02 -5.62
C LYS A 317 -13.96 12.05 -4.51
N SER A 318 -12.75 12.09 -3.96
CA SER A 318 -12.41 13.02 -2.88
C SER A 318 -12.72 14.47 -3.26
N SER A 319 -13.36 15.17 -2.33
CA SER A 319 -13.60 16.62 -2.36
C SER A 319 -12.42 17.43 -1.83
N ALA A 320 -11.34 16.78 -1.39
CA ALA A 320 -10.12 17.46 -0.98
C ALA A 320 -9.60 18.35 -2.12
N THR A 321 -9.15 19.55 -1.78
CA THR A 321 -8.79 20.60 -2.73
C THR A 321 -7.87 20.09 -3.84
N MET A 322 -6.76 19.42 -3.49
CA MET A 322 -5.83 18.93 -4.49
C MET A 322 -6.37 17.80 -5.36
N ALA A 323 -7.35 17.01 -4.88
CA ALA A 323 -8.01 16.01 -5.71
C ALA A 323 -8.88 16.67 -6.78
N VAL A 324 -9.56 17.77 -6.44
CA VAL A 324 -10.32 18.59 -7.40
C VAL A 324 -9.39 19.27 -8.40
N ILE A 325 -8.29 19.86 -7.92
CA ILE A 325 -7.29 20.54 -8.77
C ILE A 325 -6.64 19.56 -9.75
N ALA A 326 -6.19 18.39 -9.28
CA ALA A 326 -5.52 17.39 -10.13
C ALA A 326 -6.38 16.93 -11.30
N ARG A 327 -7.70 16.79 -11.10
CA ARG A 327 -8.66 16.43 -12.17
C ARG A 327 -8.81 17.49 -13.26
N ARG A 328 -8.37 18.73 -13.02
CA ARG A 328 -8.39 19.83 -13.99
C ARG A 328 -7.08 19.97 -14.77
N ILE A 329 -6.00 19.34 -14.30
CA ILE A 329 -4.70 19.32 -14.97
C ILE A 329 -4.78 18.36 -16.16
N PRO A 330 -4.40 18.78 -17.39
CA PRO A 330 -4.25 17.85 -18.50
C PRO A 330 -3.24 16.74 -18.17
N THR A 331 -3.57 15.47 -18.44
CA THR A 331 -2.70 14.33 -18.07
C THR A 331 -1.33 14.42 -18.75
N GLU A 332 -1.30 14.90 -19.99
CA GLU A 332 -0.10 15.18 -20.79
C GLU A 332 0.80 16.27 -20.19
N GLU A 333 0.25 17.15 -19.36
CA GLU A 333 0.98 18.26 -18.75
C GLU A 333 1.52 17.91 -17.36
N ILE A 334 1.12 16.78 -16.77
CA ILE A 334 1.52 16.40 -15.41
C ILE A 334 3.03 16.28 -15.27
N ASP A 335 3.72 15.64 -16.22
CA ASP A 335 5.17 15.44 -16.12
C ASP A 335 5.92 16.76 -16.30
N GLY A 336 5.49 17.57 -17.28
CA GLY A 336 6.02 18.91 -17.50
C GLY A 336 5.86 19.79 -16.26
N LEU A 337 4.65 19.87 -15.71
CA LEU A 337 4.37 20.58 -14.45
C LEU A 337 5.23 20.07 -13.29
N SER A 338 5.30 18.75 -13.11
CA SER A 338 6.02 18.14 -12.00
C SER A 338 7.52 18.42 -12.07
N SER A 339 8.08 18.48 -13.29
CA SER A 339 9.50 18.79 -13.51
C SER A 339 9.89 20.19 -13.02
N THR A 340 8.95 21.15 -13.04
CA THR A 340 9.20 22.52 -12.56
C THR A 340 9.49 22.60 -11.07
N PHE A 341 9.05 21.60 -10.29
CA PHE A 341 9.24 21.55 -8.85
C PHE A 341 10.57 20.93 -8.44
N ARG A 342 11.41 20.47 -9.37
CA ARG A 342 12.73 19.89 -9.04
C ARG A 342 13.65 20.92 -8.37
N ALA A 343 14.54 20.47 -7.49
CA ALA A 343 15.55 21.34 -6.90
C ALA A 343 16.52 21.88 -7.97
N ALA A 344 16.93 23.14 -7.85
CA ALA A 344 18.06 23.67 -8.63
C ALA A 344 19.37 23.03 -8.10
N GLY A 345 19.98 22.14 -8.88
CA GLY A 345 21.24 21.47 -8.55
C GLY A 345 21.22 19.94 -8.70
N ASP A 346 20.04 19.31 -8.72
CA ASP A 346 19.88 17.85 -8.88
C ASP A 346 19.74 17.49 -10.37
N ALA A 347 20.72 17.89 -11.20
CA ALA A 347 20.83 17.34 -12.56
C ALA A 347 21.12 15.83 -12.44
N PRO A 348 20.51 14.97 -13.29
CA PRO A 348 20.86 13.55 -13.27
C PRO A 348 22.34 13.44 -13.64
N THR A 349 23.16 12.86 -12.76
CA THR A 349 24.41 12.28 -13.19
C THR A 349 24.05 11.15 -14.15
N ALA A 350 24.25 11.38 -15.44
CA ALA A 350 24.15 10.33 -16.44
C ALA A 350 25.06 9.16 -16.02
N ARG A 351 24.47 7.98 -15.84
CA ARG A 351 25.18 6.70 -15.88
C ARG A 351 24.35 5.71 -16.66
#